data_AF-A0A5T1XJB1-F1
#
_entry.id   AF-A0A5T1XJB1-F1
#
_cell.length_a   1.000
_cell.length_b   1.000
_cell.length_c   1.000
_cell.angle_alpha   90.00
_cell.angle_beta   90.00
_cell.angle_gamma   90.00
#
_symmetry.space_group_name_H-M   'P 1'
#
loop_
_entity.id
_entity.type
_entity.pdbx_description
1 polymer ?
#
loop_
_entity_poly.entity_id
_entity_poly.type
_entity_poly.pdbx_seq_one_letter_code
_entity_poly.pdbx_strand_id
1 'polypeptide(L)'
;MIVFPLSSFNRYFGNNPLQTLTKIRDESIENGNPELAKKQREELGNDLIDLYKISKKFSDKIELVEGSIEDKLRNNELPESEVKNLFQWMDKNAKHPRWMHIDGVSYDEAYVKIFHTSKSIDEFKEKYLKLQKKYFVDFNNIDSSQKKL
;
A
#
# COMPACT_ATOMS: atom_id res chain seq x y z
N MET A 1 -10.25 0.33 -6.32
CA MET A 1 -9.80 1.25 -5.24
C MET A 1 -8.43 0.78 -4.79
N ILE A 2 -7.40 1.61 -4.86
CA ILE A 2 -6.05 1.23 -4.40
C ILE A 2 -6.01 1.40 -2.88
N VAL A 3 -5.55 0.38 -2.16
CA VAL A 3 -5.28 0.48 -0.71
C VAL A 3 -3.84 0.06 -0.42
N PHE A 4 -3.31 0.58 0.68
CA PHE A 4 -1.95 0.31 1.14
C PHE A 4 -1.98 -0.15 2.60
N PRO A 5 -1.06 -1.05 3.01
CA PRO A 5 -0.81 -1.31 4.42
C PRO A 5 -0.51 0.00 5.16
N LEU A 6 -0.96 0.13 6.41
CA LEU A 6 -0.75 1.37 7.18
C LEU A 6 0.73 1.62 7.47
N SER A 7 1.52 0.57 7.63
CA SER A 7 2.98 0.66 7.71
C SER A 7 3.62 1.42 6.54
N SER A 8 3.01 1.38 5.36
CA SER A 8 3.49 2.14 4.19
C SER A 8 3.30 3.65 4.40
N PHE A 9 2.19 4.07 5.02
CA PHE A 9 2.02 5.48 5.40
C PHE A 9 2.98 5.88 6.50
N ASN A 10 3.21 5.03 7.50
CA ASN A 10 4.19 5.32 8.56
C ASN A 10 5.59 5.53 8.00
N ARG A 11 5.99 4.75 6.98
CA ARG A 11 7.27 4.91 6.29
C ARG A 11 7.46 6.31 5.70
N TYR A 12 6.42 6.88 5.09
CA TYR A 12 6.53 8.17 4.39
C TYR A 12 6.15 9.38 5.27
N PHE A 13 5.27 9.19 6.25
CA PHE A 13 4.63 10.26 7.01
C PHE A 13 4.84 10.15 8.54
N GLY A 14 5.62 9.17 8.99
CA GLY A 14 5.95 8.94 10.40
C GLY A 14 4.83 8.29 11.21
N ASN A 15 5.01 8.23 12.54
CA ASN A 15 4.13 7.50 13.46
C ASN A 15 2.71 8.10 13.59
N ASN A 16 2.49 9.34 13.12
CA ASN A 16 1.15 9.94 13.04
C ASN A 16 0.83 10.43 11.62
N PRO A 17 0.57 9.52 10.66
CA PRO A 17 0.39 9.88 9.26
C PRO A 17 -0.72 10.89 9.03
N LEU A 18 -1.84 10.79 9.76
CA LEU A 18 -2.97 11.70 9.57
C LEU A 18 -2.61 13.15 9.94
N GLN A 19 -1.90 13.34 11.06
CA GLN A 19 -1.43 14.65 11.48
C GLN A 19 -0.43 15.22 10.47
N THR A 20 0.55 14.41 10.04
CA THR A 20 1.55 14.81 9.06
C THR A 20 0.91 15.18 7.71
N LEU A 21 -0.03 14.37 7.21
CA LEU A 21 -0.76 14.63 5.96
C LEU A 21 -1.61 15.91 6.04
N THR A 22 -2.27 16.14 7.18
CA THR A 22 -3.05 17.37 7.40
C THR A 22 -2.15 18.60 7.36
N LYS A 23 -1.00 18.53 8.03
CA LYS A 23 0.01 19.59 8.01
C LYS A 23 0.52 19.85 6.58
N ILE A 24 0.88 18.80 5.83
CA ILE A 24 1.34 18.92 4.43
C ILE A 24 0.27 19.57 3.55
N ARG A 25 -1.00 19.19 3.70
CA ARG A 25 -2.11 19.82 2.96
C ARG A 25 -2.16 21.32 3.27
N ASP A 26 -2.19 21.68 4.56
CA ASP A 26 -2.34 23.08 4.98
C ASP A 26 -1.15 23.93 4.49
N GLU A 27 0.07 23.41 4.61
CA GLU A 27 1.28 24.06 4.09
C GLU A 27 1.27 24.18 2.56
N SER A 28 0.77 23.16 1.83
CA SER A 28 0.66 23.16 0.37
C SER A 28 -0.38 24.17 -0.15
N ILE A 29 -1.49 24.33 0.57
CA ILE A 29 -2.51 25.33 0.25
C ILE A 29 -1.91 26.74 0.22
N GLU A 30 -1.03 27.05 1.15
CA GLU A 30 -0.39 28.37 1.26
C GLU A 30 0.83 28.50 0.34
N ASN A 31 1.74 27.52 0.37
CA ASN A 31 3.10 27.64 -0.17
C ASN A 31 3.43 26.58 -1.25
N GLY A 32 2.46 25.78 -1.68
CA GLY A 32 2.63 24.74 -2.70
C GLY A 32 2.85 25.30 -4.11
N ASN A 33 2.87 24.40 -5.11
CA ASN A 33 3.19 24.76 -6.49
C ASN A 33 2.37 25.98 -6.97
N PRO A 34 3.02 27.11 -7.33
CA PRO A 34 2.33 28.33 -7.74
C PRO A 34 1.52 28.15 -9.03
N GLU A 35 1.84 27.16 -9.86
CA GLU A 35 1.11 26.83 -11.10
C GLU A 35 -0.27 26.21 -10.82
N LEU A 36 -0.48 25.66 -9.63
CA LEU A 36 -1.77 25.11 -9.22
C LEU A 36 -2.59 26.18 -8.50
N ALA A 37 -3.88 26.26 -8.83
CA ALA A 37 -4.81 27.07 -8.07
C ALA A 37 -4.94 26.55 -6.63
N LYS A 38 -5.18 27.45 -5.67
CA LYS A 38 -5.35 27.10 -4.23
C LYS A 38 -6.30 25.90 -4.03
N LYS A 39 -7.44 25.92 -4.73
CA LYS A 39 -8.44 24.85 -4.67
C LYS A 39 -7.89 23.49 -5.14
N GLN A 40 -7.07 23.46 -6.18
CA GLN A 40 -6.46 22.22 -6.68
C GLN A 40 -5.45 21.65 -5.67
N ARG A 41 -4.68 22.51 -5.00
CA ARG A 41 -3.74 22.07 -3.93
C ARG A 41 -4.50 21.48 -2.74
N GLU A 42 -5.61 22.10 -2.37
CA GLU A 42 -6.51 21.61 -1.33
C GLU A 42 -7.13 20.25 -1.69
N GLU A 43 -7.66 20.11 -2.91
CA GLU A 43 -8.20 18.86 -3.43
C GLU A 43 -7.17 17.74 -3.39
N LEU A 44 -5.95 17.97 -3.89
CA LEU A 44 -4.86 16.98 -3.86
C LEU A 44 -4.48 16.55 -2.43
N GLY A 45 -4.39 17.50 -1.50
CA GLY A 45 -4.06 17.17 -0.11
C GLY A 45 -5.19 16.40 0.58
N ASN A 46 -6.46 16.74 0.28
CA ASN A 46 -7.61 15.98 0.77
C ASN A 46 -7.66 14.56 0.18
N ASP A 47 -7.33 14.38 -1.09
CA ASP A 47 -7.28 13.06 -1.74
C ASP A 47 -6.27 12.12 -1.05
N LEU A 48 -5.10 12.64 -0.66
CA LEU A 48 -4.10 11.85 0.08
C LEU A 48 -4.58 11.47 1.49
N ILE A 49 -5.24 12.40 2.18
CA ILE A 49 -5.84 12.14 3.50
C ILE A 49 -6.94 11.08 3.39
N ASP A 50 -7.77 11.17 2.35
CA ASP A 50 -8.85 10.21 2.14
C ASP A 50 -8.34 8.84 1.73
N LEU A 51 -7.26 8.77 0.94
CA LEU A 51 -6.56 7.51 0.66
C LEU A 51 -6.05 6.84 1.95
N TYR A 52 -5.50 7.61 2.90
CA TYR A 52 -5.12 7.10 4.22
C TYR A 52 -6.34 6.56 4.98
N LYS A 53 -7.43 7.34 5.07
CA LYS A 53 -8.66 6.92 5.78
C LYS A 53 -9.27 5.66 5.17
N ILE A 54 -9.30 5.58 3.84
CA ILE A 54 -9.80 4.41 3.10
C ILE A 54 -8.92 3.20 3.39
N SER A 55 -7.60 3.35 3.33
CA SER A 55 -6.65 2.28 3.62
C SER A 55 -6.77 1.79 5.06
N LYS A 56 -6.96 2.72 6.02
CA LYS A 56 -7.23 2.38 7.43
C LYS A 56 -8.51 1.58 7.59
N LYS A 57 -9.64 2.10 7.08
CA LYS A 57 -10.93 1.39 7.13
C LYS A 57 -10.89 0.02 6.46
N PHE A 58 -10.09 -0.13 5.40
CA PHE A 58 -9.90 -1.40 4.74
C PHE A 58 -9.06 -2.37 5.58
N SER A 59 -7.93 -1.89 6.09
CA SER A 59 -7.03 -2.65 6.97
C SER A 59 -7.76 -3.13 8.22
N ASP A 60 -8.59 -2.28 8.85
CA ASP A 60 -9.34 -2.62 10.06
C ASP A 60 -10.38 -3.75 9.85
N LYS A 61 -10.77 -4.06 8.60
CA LYS A 61 -11.64 -5.21 8.28
C LYS A 61 -10.89 -6.54 8.24
N ILE A 62 -9.56 -6.49 8.13
CA ILE A 62 -8.70 -7.67 8.04
C ILE A 62 -8.03 -7.82 9.40
N GLU A 63 -8.27 -8.95 10.05
CA GLU A 63 -7.66 -9.27 11.35
C GLU A 63 -6.14 -9.03 11.31
N LEU A 64 -5.63 -8.26 12.28
CA LEU A 64 -4.21 -8.01 12.46
C LEU A 64 -3.67 -8.95 13.53
N VAL A 65 -2.79 -9.88 13.14
CA VAL A 65 -2.17 -10.82 14.07
C VAL A 65 -1.02 -10.13 14.80
N GLU A 66 -0.98 -10.27 16.13
CA GLU A 66 0.12 -9.79 16.96
C GLU A 66 1.47 -10.41 16.56
N GLY A 67 2.50 -9.58 16.46
CA GLY A 67 3.83 -9.95 15.99
C GLY A 67 3.92 -10.23 14.49
N SER A 68 2.88 -9.90 13.73
CA SER A 68 2.94 -9.88 12.26
C SER A 68 3.87 -8.78 11.74
N ILE A 69 4.21 -8.82 10.45
CA ILE A 69 5.04 -7.78 9.81
C ILE A 69 4.38 -6.41 9.93
N GLU A 70 3.08 -6.29 9.67
CA GLU A 70 2.37 -5.01 9.81
C GLU A 70 2.38 -4.50 11.24
N ASP A 71 2.13 -5.37 12.23
CA ASP A 71 2.13 -5.01 13.64
C ASP A 71 3.51 -4.50 14.09
N LYS A 72 4.56 -5.27 13.79
CA LYS A 72 5.96 -4.89 14.06
C LYS A 72 6.35 -3.57 13.39
N LEU A 73 5.91 -3.34 12.15
CA LEU A 73 6.17 -2.09 11.43
C LEU A 73 5.43 -0.90 12.05
N ARG A 74 4.21 -1.09 12.56
CA ARG A 74 3.44 -0.03 13.24
C ARG A 74 4.05 0.33 14.59
N ASN A 75 4.61 -0.64 15.29
CA ASN A 75 5.19 -0.48 16.62
C ASN A 75 6.69 -0.14 16.59
N ASN A 76 7.31 0.00 15.41
CA ASN A 76 8.75 0.21 15.22
C ASN A 76 9.62 -0.90 15.86
N GLU A 77 9.16 -2.14 15.82
CA GLU A 77 9.84 -3.31 16.40
C GLU A 77 10.87 -3.95 15.46
N LEU A 78 10.90 -3.53 14.19
CA LEU A 78 11.91 -3.97 13.22
C LEU A 78 13.06 -2.94 13.14
N PRO A 79 14.33 -3.39 13.07
CA PRO A 79 15.45 -2.50 12.80
C PRO A 79 15.27 -1.74 11.49
N GLU A 80 15.68 -0.47 11.45
CA GLU A 80 15.54 0.37 10.26
C GLU A 80 16.18 -0.25 9.00
N SER A 81 17.32 -0.94 9.16
CA SER A 81 17.98 -1.66 8.09
C SER A 81 17.14 -2.80 7.52
N GLU A 82 16.45 -3.56 8.38
CA GLU A 82 15.54 -4.63 7.97
C GLU A 82 14.32 -4.07 7.25
N VAL A 83 13.73 -3.00 7.79
CA VAL A 83 12.60 -2.29 7.16
C VAL A 83 12.98 -1.82 5.76
N LYS A 84 14.12 -1.14 5.63
CA LYS A 84 14.63 -0.66 4.34
C LYS A 84 14.88 -1.80 3.37
N ASN A 85 15.52 -2.88 3.82
CA ASN A 85 15.81 -4.05 2.99
C ASN A 85 14.52 -4.75 2.54
N LEU A 86 13.52 -4.87 3.41
CA LEU A 86 12.22 -5.46 3.09
C LEU A 86 11.52 -4.68 1.98
N PHE A 87 11.39 -3.36 2.14
CA PHE A 87 10.73 -2.53 1.14
C PHE A 87 11.49 -2.49 -0.18
N GLN A 88 12.82 -2.39 -0.17
CA GLN A 88 13.62 -2.48 -1.40
C GLN A 88 13.46 -3.83 -2.10
N TRP A 89 13.37 -4.92 -1.33
CA TRP A 89 13.12 -6.24 -1.89
C TRP A 89 11.71 -6.33 -2.49
N MET A 90 10.70 -5.74 -1.86
CA MET A 90 9.34 -5.70 -2.39
C MET A 90 9.27 -4.92 -3.70
N ASP A 91 9.92 -3.75 -3.77
CA ASP A 91 9.95 -2.90 -4.96
C ASP A 91 10.58 -3.65 -6.15
N LYS A 92 11.66 -4.40 -5.92
CA LYS A 92 12.31 -5.24 -6.95
C LYS A 92 11.43 -6.38 -7.46
N ASN A 93 10.51 -6.87 -6.64
CA ASN A 93 9.70 -8.06 -6.95
C ASN A 93 8.24 -7.72 -7.28
N ALA A 94 7.84 -6.44 -7.22
CA ALA A 94 6.49 -6.02 -7.50
C ALA A 94 6.14 -6.19 -8.99
N LYS A 95 4.98 -6.78 -9.27
CA LYS A 95 4.40 -6.91 -10.62
C LYS A 95 3.17 -6.02 -10.82
N HIS A 96 2.72 -5.34 -9.77
CA HIS A 96 1.62 -4.37 -9.73
C HIS A 96 0.31 -4.76 -10.46
N PRO A 97 -0.24 -5.97 -10.31
CA PRO A 97 -1.53 -6.34 -10.91
C PRO A 97 -2.73 -5.80 -10.09
N ARG A 98 -2.68 -4.52 -9.71
CA ARG A 98 -3.73 -3.86 -8.90
C ARG A 98 -5.09 -4.01 -9.60
N TRP A 99 -6.15 -4.07 -8.81
CA TRP A 99 -7.56 -4.17 -9.26
C TRP A 99 -8.02 -5.51 -9.83
N MET A 100 -7.15 -6.53 -9.86
CA MET A 100 -7.58 -7.89 -10.19
C MET A 100 -8.26 -8.60 -9.02
N HIS A 101 -9.27 -9.40 -9.35
CA HIS A 101 -9.95 -10.30 -8.43
C HIS A 101 -9.75 -11.73 -8.92
N ILE A 102 -9.30 -12.61 -8.04
CA ILE A 102 -9.15 -14.04 -8.31
C ILE A 102 -9.84 -14.80 -7.19
N ASP A 103 -10.72 -15.72 -7.53
CA ASP A 103 -11.53 -16.49 -6.58
C ASP A 103 -12.36 -15.60 -5.63
N GLY A 104 -12.85 -14.47 -6.13
CA GLY A 104 -13.63 -13.50 -5.34
C GLY A 104 -12.81 -12.63 -4.37
N VAL A 105 -11.49 -12.83 -4.30
CA VAL A 105 -10.58 -12.05 -3.45
C VAL A 105 -9.84 -11.03 -4.30
N SER A 106 -9.81 -9.77 -3.85
CA SER A 106 -9.04 -8.72 -4.53
C SER A 106 -7.53 -8.86 -4.25
N TYR A 107 -6.69 -8.44 -5.19
CA TYR A 107 -5.24 -8.37 -4.97
C TYR A 107 -4.91 -7.58 -3.70
N ASP A 108 -5.58 -6.45 -3.50
CA ASP A 108 -5.32 -5.56 -2.37
C ASP A 108 -5.68 -6.20 -1.02
N GLU A 109 -6.79 -6.96 -0.96
CA GLU A 109 -7.15 -7.75 0.22
C GLU A 109 -6.11 -8.82 0.52
N ALA A 110 -5.72 -9.60 -0.48
CA ALA A 110 -4.71 -10.64 -0.33
C ALA A 110 -3.34 -10.05 0.07
N TYR A 111 -3.00 -8.88 -0.47
CA TYR A 111 -1.78 -8.15 -0.14
C TYR A 111 -1.75 -7.67 1.32
N VAL A 112 -2.82 -7.00 1.77
CA VAL A 112 -2.93 -6.55 3.18
C VAL A 112 -2.94 -7.76 4.13
N LYS A 113 -3.61 -8.86 3.75
CA LYS A 113 -3.64 -10.08 4.56
C LYS A 113 -2.26 -10.71 4.77
N ILE A 114 -1.36 -10.66 3.79
CA ILE A 114 0.02 -11.15 3.97
C ILE A 114 0.74 -10.31 5.02
N PHE A 115 0.61 -8.99 4.95
CA PHE A 115 1.16 -8.06 5.93
C PHE A 115 0.65 -8.34 7.34
N HIS A 116 -0.65 -8.59 7.48
CA HIS A 116 -1.32 -8.79 8.77
C HIS A 116 -1.09 -10.18 9.39
N THR A 117 -0.60 -11.16 8.63
CA THR A 117 -0.54 -12.56 9.11
C THR A 117 0.86 -13.17 9.10
N SER A 118 1.78 -12.68 8.27
CA SER A 118 3.17 -13.17 8.26
C SER A 118 3.91 -12.72 9.51
N LYS A 119 4.51 -13.64 10.26
CA LYS A 119 5.24 -13.36 11.51
C LYS A 119 6.73 -13.12 11.31
N SER A 120 7.28 -13.57 10.19
CA SER A 120 8.69 -13.38 9.81
C SER A 120 8.85 -12.79 8.42
N ILE A 121 10.02 -12.19 8.16
CA ILE A 121 10.37 -11.62 6.85
C ILE A 121 10.40 -12.72 5.78
N ASP A 122 10.90 -13.92 6.10
CA ASP A 122 10.99 -15.02 5.13
C ASP A 122 9.61 -15.56 4.76
N GLU A 123 8.73 -15.74 5.75
CA GLU A 123 7.33 -16.13 5.51
C GLU A 123 6.61 -15.06 4.67
N PHE A 124 6.83 -13.78 4.98
CA PHE A 124 6.30 -12.68 4.19
C PHE A 124 6.78 -12.74 2.74
N LYS A 125 8.09 -12.88 2.50
CA LYS A 125 8.67 -12.94 1.16
C LYS A 125 8.11 -14.09 0.35
N GLU A 126 7.99 -15.27 0.95
CA GLU A 126 7.43 -16.45 0.29
C GLU A 126 5.98 -16.20 -0.15
N LYS A 127 5.11 -15.75 0.77
CA LYS A 127 3.71 -15.45 0.47
C LYS A 127 3.58 -14.31 -0.55
N TYR A 128 4.41 -13.27 -0.44
CA TYR A 128 4.41 -12.14 -1.36
C TYR A 128 4.74 -12.58 -2.78
N LEU A 129 5.78 -13.40 -2.99
CA LEU A 129 6.12 -13.92 -4.32
C LEU A 129 5.00 -14.80 -4.90
N LYS A 130 4.38 -15.64 -4.06
CA LYS A 130 3.20 -16.43 -4.46
C LYS A 130 2.04 -15.53 -4.90
N LEU A 131 1.79 -14.44 -4.16
CA LEU A 131 0.79 -13.44 -4.54
C LEU A 131 1.12 -12.78 -5.88
N GLN A 132 2.36 -12.29 -6.06
CA GLN A 132 2.78 -11.65 -7.30
C GLN A 132 2.57 -12.57 -8.50
N LYS A 133 2.89 -13.87 -8.37
CA LYS A 133 2.65 -14.87 -9.42
C LYS A 133 1.17 -15.16 -9.65
N LYS A 134 0.37 -15.31 -8.58
CA LYS A 134 -1.06 -15.64 -8.70
C LYS A 134 -1.83 -14.57 -9.46
N TYR A 135 -1.53 -13.29 -9.20
CA TYR A 135 -2.20 -12.16 -9.83
C TYR A 135 -1.48 -11.62 -11.07
N PHE A 136 -0.38 -12.25 -11.50
CA PHE A 136 0.35 -11.80 -12.69
C PHE A 136 -0.48 -12.01 -13.95
N VAL A 137 -0.58 -10.97 -14.79
CA VAL A 137 -1.10 -11.07 -16.15
C VAL A 137 0.01 -10.72 -17.12
N ASP A 138 0.28 -11.66 -18.03
CA ASP A 138 1.21 -11.45 -19.13
C ASP A 138 0.48 -10.82 -20.32
N PHE A 139 0.51 -9.49 -20.43
CA PHE A 139 -0.10 -8.78 -21.54
C PHE A 139 0.48 -9.12 -22.92
N ASN A 140 1.69 -9.69 -22.97
CA ASN A 140 2.31 -10.11 -24.23
C ASN A 140 1.83 -11.50 -24.70
N ASN A 141 1.23 -12.28 -23.80
CA ASN A 141 0.64 -13.60 -24.07
C ASN A 141 -0.88 -13.61 -23.85
N ILE A 142 -1.53 -12.44 -23.83
CA ILE A 142 -3.00 -12.40 -23.89
C ILE A 142 -3.39 -12.91 -25.26
N ASP A 143 -3.93 -14.12 -25.25
CA ASP A 143 -4.46 -14.78 -26.43
C ASP A 143 -5.38 -13.81 -27.18
N SER A 144 -5.05 -13.58 -28.46
CA SER A 144 -5.70 -12.59 -29.33
C SER A 144 -7.20 -12.84 -29.55
N SER A 145 -7.74 -13.94 -29.01
CA SER A 145 -9.15 -14.30 -28.96
C SER A 145 -10.01 -13.32 -28.13
N GLN A 146 -9.42 -12.47 -27.27
CA GLN A 146 -10.13 -11.39 -26.58
C GLN A 146 -10.21 -10.06 -27.34
N LYS A 147 -9.66 -9.95 -28.56
CA LYS A 147 -9.79 -8.74 -29.42
C LYS A 147 -11.18 -8.55 -30.07
N LYS A 148 -12.23 -9.20 -29.57
CA LYS A 148 -13.61 -8.94 -29.96
C LYS A 148 -14.39 -8.40 -28.76
N LEU A 149 -14.28 -7.08 -28.55
CA LEU A 149 -15.28 -6.25 -27.88
C LEU A 149 -15.45 -4.98 -28.72
#